data_AF-A0A972INF0-F1
#
_entry.id   AF-A0A972INF0-F1
#
_cell.length_a   1.000
_cell.length_b   1.000
_cell.length_c   1.000
_cell.angle_alpha   90.00
_cell.angle_beta   90.00
_cell.angle_gamma   90.00
#
_symmetry.space_group_name_H-M   'P 1'
#
loop_
_entity.id
_entity.type
_entity.pdbx_description
1 polymer ?
#
loop_
_entity_poly.entity_id
_entity_poly.type
_entity_poly.pdbx_seq_one_letter_code
_entity_poly.pdbx_strand_id
1 'polypeptide(L)'
;ITKAKRAISNFKIRKGMAVGIKVTLRGKVMENFLFKLFNIVLPKVRDFRGLNPNSFDGKGNYSFGLSEQVIFPEIRVEKVKRVQGMDIIIVTSAKNNEEAKALLSSLGLPFKKG
;
A
#
# COMPACT_ATOMS: atom_id res chain seq x y z
N ILE A 1 2.02 -2.63 -16.63
CA ILE A 1 3.38 -2.05 -16.58
C ILE A 1 3.28 -0.54 -16.74
N THR A 2 3.89 0.23 -15.84
CA THR A 2 3.99 1.70 -15.98
C THR A 2 5.25 2.03 -16.78
N LYS A 3 5.09 2.88 -17.80
CA LYS A 3 6.18 3.34 -18.67
C LYS A 3 6.59 4.77 -18.29
N ALA A 4 7.87 5.07 -18.36
CA ALA A 4 8.40 6.40 -18.11
C ALA A 4 7.84 7.41 -19.13
N LYS A 5 7.23 8.49 -18.64
CA LYS A 5 6.69 9.57 -19.49
C LYS A 5 7.77 10.55 -19.97
N ARG A 6 8.85 10.70 -19.19
CA ARG A 6 9.96 11.63 -19.41
C ARG A 6 11.29 10.87 -19.34
N ALA A 7 12.30 11.37 -20.05
CA ALA A 7 13.67 10.92 -19.91
C ALA A 7 14.34 11.68 -18.75
N ILE A 8 15.05 10.98 -17.88
CA ILE A 8 15.80 11.58 -16.76
C ILE A 8 17.18 10.92 -16.71
N SER A 9 18.21 11.69 -17.08
CA SER A 9 19.57 11.19 -17.25
C SER A 9 20.16 10.61 -15.97
N ASN A 10 19.96 11.28 -14.82
CA ASN A 10 20.51 10.85 -13.52
C ASN A 10 20.03 9.46 -13.09
N PHE A 11 18.81 9.07 -13.48
CA PHE A 11 18.26 7.73 -13.20
C PHE A 11 18.49 6.74 -14.36
N LYS A 12 19.17 7.15 -15.43
CA LYS A 12 19.38 6.38 -16.67
C LYS A 12 18.06 5.92 -17.30
N ILE A 13 17.00 6.73 -17.16
CA ILE A 13 15.66 6.43 -17.68
C ILE A 13 15.43 7.17 -19.01
N ARG A 14 14.97 6.42 -20.02
CA ARG A 14 14.49 6.95 -21.30
C ARG A 14 12.96 6.89 -21.37
N LYS A 15 12.36 7.78 -22.17
CA LYS A 15 10.90 7.78 -22.41
C LYS A 15 10.47 6.42 -22.96
N GLY A 16 9.39 5.86 -22.40
CA GLY A 16 8.84 4.57 -22.81
C GLY A 16 9.41 3.34 -22.09
N MET A 17 10.51 3.48 -21.33
CA MET A 17 11.07 2.37 -20.54
C MET A 17 10.09 1.90 -19.47
N ALA A 18 10.05 0.59 -19.22
CA ALA A 18 9.29 0.01 -18.11
C ALA A 18 9.95 0.38 -16.78
N VAL A 19 9.20 1.02 -15.88
CA VAL A 19 9.73 1.53 -14.60
C VAL A 19 8.99 0.99 -13.38
N GLY A 20 7.82 0.38 -13.57
CA GLY A 20 7.08 -0.17 -12.44
C GLY A 20 5.82 -0.91 -12.83
N ILE A 21 5.08 -1.28 -11.78
CA ILE A 21 3.81 -1.99 -11.87
C ILE A 21 2.82 -1.22 -10.99
N LYS A 22 1.58 -1.10 -11.45
CA LYS A 22 0.48 -0.60 -10.64
C LYS A 22 -0.75 -1.44 -10.91
N VAL A 23 -1.55 -1.61 -9.88
CA VAL A 23 -2.86 -2.26 -9.95
C VAL A 23 -3.88 -1.34 -9.29
N THR A 24 -5.10 -1.35 -9.80
CA THR A 24 -6.22 -0.65 -9.19
C THR A 24 -7.28 -1.68 -8.87
N LEU A 25 -7.55 -1.87 -7.58
CA LEU A 25 -8.56 -2.82 -7.11
C LEU A 25 -9.87 -2.07 -6.89
N ARG A 26 -10.99 -2.69 -7.30
CA ARG A 26 -12.36 -2.14 -7.11
C ARG A 26 -13.34 -3.26 -6.76
N GLY A 27 -14.44 -2.89 -6.10
CA GLY A 27 -15.51 -3.81 -5.71
C GLY A 27 -15.01 -4.96 -4.82
N LYS A 28 -15.55 -6.16 -5.04
CA LYS A 28 -15.27 -7.35 -4.21
C LYS A 28 -13.79 -7.72 -4.11
N VAL A 29 -13.01 -7.48 -5.17
CA VAL A 29 -11.55 -7.76 -5.16
C VAL A 29 -10.81 -6.82 -4.21
N MET A 30 -11.21 -5.55 -4.17
CA MET A 30 -10.66 -4.56 -3.23
C MET A 30 -11.01 -4.92 -1.79
N GLU A 31 -12.28 -5.23 -1.52
CA GLU A 31 -12.75 -5.61 -0.18
C GLU A 31 -12.01 -6.83 0.37
N ASN A 32 -11.87 -7.88 -0.44
CA ASN A 32 -11.12 -9.07 -0.07
C ASN A 32 -9.63 -8.79 0.19
N PHE A 33 -9.01 -7.93 -0.64
CA PHE A 33 -7.63 -7.53 -0.44
C PHE A 33 -7.44 -6.75 0.85
N LEU A 34 -8.30 -5.77 1.14
CA LEU A 34 -8.25 -4.98 2.38
C LEU A 34 -8.48 -5.87 3.61
N PHE A 35 -9.46 -6.77 3.57
CA PHE A 35 -9.70 -7.70 4.67
C PHE A 35 -8.48 -8.56 4.98
N LYS A 36 -7.85 -9.16 3.95
CA LYS A 36 -6.61 -9.94 4.13
C LYS A 36 -5.47 -9.06 4.61
N LEU A 37 -5.33 -7.86 4.04
CA LEU A 37 -4.28 -6.91 4.40
C LEU A 37 -4.35 -6.58 5.89
N PHE A 38 -5.54 -6.22 6.38
CA PHE A 38 -5.73 -5.75 7.75
C PHE A 38 -5.60 -6.87 8.78
N ASN A 39 -6.20 -8.03 8.49
CA ASN A 39 -6.33 -9.10 9.48
C ASN A 39 -5.21 -10.17 9.39
N ILE A 40 -4.56 -10.32 8.25
CA ILE A 40 -3.58 -11.39 8.02
C ILE A 40 -2.18 -10.84 7.76
N VAL A 41 -2.06 -9.81 6.91
CA VAL A 41 -0.76 -9.35 6.42
C VAL A 41 -0.10 -8.38 7.38
N LEU A 42 -0.79 -7.31 7.80
CA LEU A 42 -0.23 -6.29 8.71
C LEU A 42 0.26 -6.88 10.04
N PRO A 43 -0.46 -7.81 10.72
CA PRO A 43 0.04 -8.43 11.95
C PRO A 43 1.31 -9.27 11.76
N LYS A 44 1.61 -9.71 10.54
CA LYS A 44 2.83 -10.49 10.21
C LYS A 44 4.03 -9.60 9.90
N VAL A 45 3.86 -8.29 9.81
CA VAL A 45 4.98 -7.38 9.62
C VAL A 45 5.86 -7.43 10.87
N ARG A 46 7.17 -7.63 10.69
CA ARG A 46 8.12 -7.68 11.80
C ARG A 46 8.08 -6.35 12.58
N ASP A 47 8.04 -6.45 13.91
CA ASP A 47 7.96 -5.29 14.82
C ASP A 47 6.77 -4.35 14.53
N PHE A 48 5.64 -4.90 14.08
CA PHE A 48 4.46 -4.09 13.78
C PHE A 48 3.88 -3.44 15.03
N ARG A 49 3.92 -2.10 15.09
CA ARG A 49 3.37 -1.27 16.18
C ARG A 49 2.10 -0.52 15.77
N GLY A 50 1.50 -0.89 14.64
CA GLY A 50 0.44 -0.13 14.01
C GLY A 50 0.96 0.85 12.95
N LEU A 51 0.06 1.26 12.06
CA LEU A 51 0.34 2.20 10.98
C LEU A 51 0.33 3.66 11.47
N ASN A 52 1.11 4.51 10.82
CA ASN A 52 1.20 5.93 11.16
C ASN A 52 -0.14 6.65 10.93
N PRO A 53 -0.78 7.24 11.96
CA PRO A 53 -2.05 7.94 11.81
C PRO A 53 -1.94 9.27 11.04
N ASN A 54 -0.74 9.73 10.70
CA ASN A 54 -0.50 11.02 10.05
C ASN A 54 -0.22 10.90 8.54
N SER A 55 -0.27 9.70 7.95
CA SER A 55 0.01 9.49 6.51
C SER A 55 -1.17 9.78 5.57
N PHE A 56 -2.01 10.76 5.93
CA PHE A 56 -3.12 11.21 5.09
C PHE A 56 -2.73 12.44 4.26
N ASP A 57 -3.35 12.60 3.09
CA ASP A 57 -3.03 13.67 2.13
C ASP A 57 -3.83 14.97 2.31
N GLY A 58 -4.68 15.05 3.34
CA GLY A 58 -5.58 16.19 3.58
C GLY A 58 -6.94 16.07 2.90
N LYS A 59 -7.10 15.13 1.96
CA LYS A 59 -8.34 14.88 1.20
C LYS A 59 -8.94 13.51 1.50
N GLY A 60 -8.58 12.93 2.64
CA GLY A 60 -9.11 11.64 3.09
C GLY A 60 -8.51 10.42 2.40
N ASN A 61 -7.39 10.55 1.68
CA ASN A 61 -6.66 9.39 1.15
C ASN A 61 -5.53 9.00 2.10
N TYR A 62 -5.37 7.70 2.31
CA TYR A 62 -4.36 7.16 3.20
C TYR A 62 -3.31 6.39 2.41
N SER A 63 -2.02 6.67 2.64
CA SER A 63 -0.92 6.02 1.93
C SER A 63 0.09 5.44 2.91
N PHE A 64 0.56 4.23 2.66
CA PHE A 64 1.65 3.63 3.42
C PHE A 64 2.44 2.63 2.58
N GLY A 65 3.71 2.44 2.96
CA GLY A 65 4.61 1.49 2.33
C GLY A 65 4.74 0.20 3.13
N LEU A 66 4.94 -0.91 2.42
CA LEU A 66 5.36 -2.20 2.95
C LEU A 66 6.75 -2.50 2.40
N SER A 67 7.70 -2.84 3.26
CA SER A 67 9.10 -3.06 2.86
C SER A 67 9.31 -4.37 2.12
N GLU A 68 8.46 -5.38 2.38
CA GLU A 68 8.64 -6.74 1.90
C GLU A 68 7.32 -7.32 1.40
N GLN A 69 7.33 -7.97 0.25
CA GLN A 69 6.17 -8.66 -0.32
C GLN A 69 5.94 -10.07 0.25
N VAL A 70 6.95 -10.65 0.92
CA VAL A 70 6.91 -12.03 1.42
C VAL A 70 5.95 -12.23 2.60
N ILE A 71 5.46 -11.15 3.20
CA ILE A 71 4.45 -11.17 4.26
C ILE A 71 3.07 -11.64 3.78
N PHE A 72 2.82 -11.61 2.47
CA PHE A 72 1.59 -12.13 1.88
C PHE A 72 1.66 -13.67 1.81
N PRO A 73 0.67 -14.39 2.37
CA PRO A 73 0.69 -15.86 2.40
C PRO A 73 0.63 -16.51 1.01
N GLU A 74 0.13 -15.79 0.00
CA GLU A 74 0.10 -16.25 -1.38
C GLU A 74 1.49 -16.28 -2.04
N ILE A 75 2.48 -15.60 -1.46
CA ILE A 75 3.85 -15.52 -1.99
C ILE A 75 4.68 -16.67 -1.44
N ARG A 76 5.19 -17.52 -2.35
CA ARG A 76 6.15 -18.57 -2.00
C ARG A 76 7.54 -17.97 -1.90
N VAL A 77 8.07 -17.88 -0.68
CA VAL A 77 9.39 -17.27 -0.39
C VAL A 77 10.51 -17.87 -1.25
N GLU A 78 10.50 -19.18 -1.44
CA GLU A 78 11.48 -19.92 -2.27
C GLU A 78 11.55 -19.45 -3.73
N LYS A 79 10.44 -18.90 -4.27
CA LYS A 79 10.38 -18.42 -5.65
C LYS A 79 10.74 -16.94 -5.79
N VAL A 80 10.96 -16.25 -4.67
CA VAL A 80 11.27 -14.82 -4.65
C VAL A 80 12.77 -14.62 -4.88
N LYS A 81 13.13 -14.15 -6.08
CA LYS A 81 14.53 -13.83 -6.42
C LYS A 81 15.07 -12.64 -5.64
N ARG A 82 14.22 -11.67 -5.29
CA ARG A 82 14.59 -10.44 -4.58
C ARG A 82 13.40 -9.92 -3.78
N VAL A 83 13.65 -9.52 -2.55
CA VAL A 83 12.66 -8.81 -1.72
C VAL A 83 12.40 -7.41 -2.32
N GLN A 84 11.13 -7.08 -2.49
CA GLN A 84 10.63 -5.83 -3.05
C GLN A 84 9.55 -5.27 -2.13
N GLY A 85 9.63 -3.97 -1.87
CA GLY A 85 8.56 -3.25 -1.21
C GLY A 85 7.42 -2.90 -2.17
N MET A 86 6.35 -2.37 -1.60
CA MET A 86 5.22 -1.84 -2.35
C MET A 86 4.56 -0.69 -1.57
N ASP A 87 3.96 0.23 -2.30
CA ASP A 87 3.13 1.29 -1.72
C ASP A 87 1.65 0.96 -1.92
N ILE A 88 0.87 1.14 -0.87
CA ILE A 88 -0.58 0.95 -0.87
C ILE A 88 -1.24 2.30 -0.59
N ILE A 89 -2.18 2.65 -1.47
CA ILE A 89 -2.96 3.88 -1.36
C ILE A 89 -4.43 3.50 -1.28
N ILE A 90 -5.07 3.87 -0.18
CA ILE A 90 -6.50 3.69 0.05
C ILE A 90 -7.18 5.03 -0.23
N VAL A 91 -7.95 5.07 -1.30
CA VAL A 91 -8.74 6.24 -1.72
C VAL A 91 -10.15 6.08 -1.16
N THR A 92 -10.62 7.08 -0.44
CA THR A 92 -11.95 7.07 0.18
C THR A 92 -12.82 8.21 -0.35
N SER A 93 -14.11 8.18 -0.02
CA SER A 93 -15.03 9.30 -0.27
C SER A 93 -15.07 10.32 0.87
N ALA A 94 -14.27 10.14 1.92
CA ALA A 94 -14.19 11.07 3.05
C ALA A 94 -13.62 12.41 2.58
N LYS A 95 -14.08 13.51 3.19
CA LYS A 95 -13.69 14.86 2.75
C LYS A 95 -12.45 15.38 3.45
N ASN A 96 -12.12 14.81 4.61
CA ASN A 96 -11.00 15.21 5.45
C ASN A 96 -10.34 13.99 6.10
N ASN A 97 -9.22 14.24 6.76
CA ASN A 97 -8.41 13.18 7.37
C ASN A 97 -9.10 12.54 8.59
N GLU A 98 -9.91 13.28 9.33
CA GLU A 98 -10.59 12.79 10.53
C GLU A 98 -11.66 11.76 10.17
N GLU A 99 -12.52 12.08 9.20
CA GLU A 99 -13.51 11.17 8.64
C GLU A 99 -12.85 9.92 8.06
N ALA A 100 -11.79 10.09 7.29
CA ALA A 100 -11.06 8.96 6.70
C ALA A 100 -10.43 8.06 7.76
N LYS A 101 -9.84 8.65 8.81
CA LYS A 101 -9.23 7.91 9.91
C LYS A 101 -10.30 7.16 10.71
N ALA A 102 -11.44 7.77 10.99
CA ALA A 102 -12.55 7.12 11.67
C ALA A 102 -13.09 5.93 10.84
N LEU A 103 -13.28 6.13 9.53
CA LEU A 103 -13.70 5.08 8.59
C LEU A 103 -12.72 3.92 8.54
N LEU A 104 -11.42 4.19 8.36
CA LEU A 104 -10.42 3.13 8.28
C LEU A 104 -10.25 2.40 9.61
N SER A 105 -10.37 3.11 10.75
CA SER A 105 -10.34 2.51 12.07
C SER A 105 -11.52 1.57 12.30
N SER A 106 -12.73 1.95 11.88
CA SER A 106 -13.92 1.10 12.00
C SER A 106 -13.88 -0.11 11.08
N LEU A 107 -13.21 0.00 9.92
CA LEU A 107 -12.91 -1.13 9.04
C LEU A 107 -11.79 -2.05 9.56
N GLY A 108 -11.17 -1.71 10.70
CA GLY A 108 -10.16 -2.55 11.35
C GLY A 108 -8.72 -2.26 10.95
N LEU A 109 -8.42 -1.09 10.36
CA LEU A 109 -7.03 -0.69 10.09
C LEU A 109 -6.30 -0.40 11.42
N PRO A 110 -5.23 -1.15 11.77
CA PRO A 110 -4.55 -0.97 13.04
C PRO A 110 -3.61 0.24 13.00
N PHE A 111 -4.11 1.40 13.42
CA PHE A 111 -3.26 2.58 13.65
C PHE A 111 -2.43 2.43 14.94
N LYS A 112 -1.21 2.98 14.92
CA LYS A 112 -0.38 3.10 16.12
C LYS A 112 -1.11 3.96 17.15
N LYS A 113 -1.32 3.41 18.35
CA LYS A 113 -1.79 4.19 19.51
C LYS A 113 -0.61 5.05 19.97
N GLY A 114 -0.85 6.37 20.06
CA GLY A 114 0.11 7.35 20.56
C GLY A 114 0.43 7.12 22.02
#